data_AF-A0A670I6H8-F1
#
_entry.id   AF-A0A670I6H8-F1
#
_cell.length_a   1.000
_cell.length_b   1.000
_cell.length_c   1.000
_cell.angle_alpha   90.00
_cell.angle_beta   90.00
_cell.angle_gamma   90.00
#
_symmetry.space_group_name_H-M   'P 1'
#
loop_
_entity.id
_entity.type
_entity.pdbx_description
1 polymer ?
#
loop_
_entity_poly.entity_id
_entity_poly.type
_entity_poly.pdbx_seq_one_letter_code
_entity_poly.pdbx_strand_id
1 'polypeptide(L)'
;MGAGVLQNLEGQKFDFSFTSNSCLIVVLCLHVFFSIIESPKRSMNPITSYCLFVGCFWLAIFGGTATHELEESDDHPHKWEMLYLVHQWPVTVCKMNEHDCKEDPLLYWTIHGLWPDKAEDCNRTWHFNLSELQDLMGDMKKYWPDVLHPNHTFFWKHEWEKHGTCAAMLESLNSEEKYFSKALELYKRIDLNSWQPSEMLLQMLMV
;
A
#
# COMPACT_ATOMS: atom_id res chain seq x y z
N MET A 1 10.06 -11.84 18.17
CA MET A 1 8.59 -11.88 17.99
C MET A 1 8.08 -10.47 18.21
N GLY A 2 7.70 -9.77 17.13
CA GLY A 2 7.09 -8.45 17.21
C GLY A 2 5.56 -8.57 17.17
N ALA A 3 4.85 -7.72 17.89
CA ALA A 3 3.41 -7.58 17.71
C ALA A 3 3.20 -6.58 16.57
N GLY A 4 2.75 -7.07 15.41
CA GLY A 4 2.37 -6.23 14.28
C GLY A 4 0.92 -5.80 14.39
N VAL A 5 0.65 -4.51 14.33
CA VAL A 5 -0.71 -4.00 14.11
C VAL A 5 -0.90 -3.84 12.61
N LEU A 6 -1.86 -4.59 12.06
CA LEU A 6 -2.30 -4.45 10.67
C LEU A 6 -3.05 -3.14 10.51
N GLN A 7 -2.59 -2.26 9.61
CA GLN A 7 -3.34 -1.08 9.21
C GLN A 7 -3.46 -1.04 7.69
N ASN A 8 -4.70 -1.09 7.22
CA ASN A 8 -5.00 -0.81 5.82
C ASN A 8 -5.02 0.73 5.63
N LEU A 9 -4.07 1.25 4.85
CA LEU A 9 -3.96 2.68 4.51
C LEU A 9 -4.73 3.05 3.23
N GLU A 10 -5.64 2.20 2.74
CA GLU A 10 -6.47 2.46 1.56
C GLU A 10 -7.43 3.66 1.77
N GLY A 11 -6.89 4.84 1.49
CA GLY A 11 -7.61 6.06 1.16
C GLY A 11 -7.27 6.51 -0.26
N GLN A 12 -7.32 5.61 -1.24
CA GLN A 12 -7.29 6.01 -2.65
C GLN A 12 -8.70 6.42 -3.08
N LYS A 13 -8.90 7.72 -3.18
CA LYS A 13 -10.01 8.30 -3.94
C LYS A 13 -9.71 7.99 -5.42
N PHE A 14 -10.45 7.04 -5.99
CA PHE A 14 -10.46 6.84 -7.44
C PHE A 14 -11.07 8.08 -8.09
N ASP A 15 -10.23 9.04 -8.47
CA ASP A 15 -10.61 9.97 -9.54
C ASP A 15 -10.62 9.16 -10.83
N PHE A 16 -11.80 8.75 -11.26
CA PHE A 16 -12.03 8.26 -12.62
C PHE A 16 -11.76 9.42 -13.59
N SER A 17 -10.51 9.62 -13.97
CA SER A 17 -10.21 10.29 -15.24
C SER A 17 -10.69 9.34 -16.34
N PHE A 18 -11.90 9.61 -16.83
CA PHE A 18 -12.47 8.97 -18.01
C PHE A 18 -11.62 9.34 -19.24
N THR A 19 -10.62 8.52 -19.55
CA THR A 19 -10.02 8.48 -20.88
C THR A 19 -10.19 7.07 -21.42
N SER A 20 -11.35 6.78 -22.01
CA SER A 20 -11.55 5.48 -22.67
C SER A 20 -12.20 5.64 -24.04
N ASN A 21 -11.57 4.99 -25.03
CA ASN A 21 -12.07 4.77 -26.39
C ASN A 21 -13.47 4.12 -26.44
N SER A 22 -13.97 3.59 -25.31
CA SER A 22 -15.35 3.14 -25.16
C SER A 22 -16.37 4.26 -25.42
N CYS A 23 -16.05 5.50 -25.04
CA CYS A 23 -16.96 6.64 -25.23
C CYS A 23 -17.02 7.03 -26.72
N LEU A 24 -15.89 6.99 -27.44
CA LEU A 24 -15.84 7.25 -28.89
C LEU A 24 -16.64 6.21 -29.69
N ILE A 25 -16.59 4.94 -29.32
CA ILE A 25 -17.32 3.88 -30.05
C ILE A 25 -18.84 4.02 -29.84
N VAL A 26 -19.28 4.29 -28.60
CA VAL A 26 -20.71 4.52 -28.30
C VAL A 26 -21.22 5.80 -28.97
N VAL A 27 -20.42 6.87 -28.99
CA VAL A 27 -20.75 8.14 -29.66
C VAL A 27 -20.81 7.98 -31.17
N LEU A 28 -19.88 7.22 -31.79
CA LEU A 28 -19.91 6.94 -33.23
C LEU A 28 -21.12 6.08 -33.63
N CYS A 29 -21.48 5.08 -32.83
CA CYS A 29 -22.68 4.28 -33.07
C CYS A 29 -23.96 5.12 -32.98
N LEU A 30 -24.07 6.03 -32.00
CA LEU A 30 -25.22 6.93 -31.86
C LEU A 30 -25.28 7.98 -32.98
N HIS A 31 -24.14 8.52 -33.42
CA HIS A 31 -24.07 9.48 -34.54
C HIS A 31 -24.44 8.85 -35.88
N VAL A 32 -24.01 7.62 -36.14
CA VAL A 32 -24.40 6.88 -37.35
C VAL A 32 -25.89 6.54 -37.30
N PHE A 33 -26.42 6.19 -36.13
CA PHE A 33 -27.85 5.89 -35.95
C PHE A 33 -28.72 7.14 -36.18
N PHE A 34 -28.35 8.29 -35.62
CA PHE A 34 -29.06 9.56 -35.86
C PHE A 34 -28.97 10.02 -37.33
N SER A 35 -27.82 9.87 -37.99
CA SER A 35 -27.64 10.23 -39.40
C SER A 35 -28.48 9.38 -40.36
N ILE A 36 -28.78 8.13 -39.97
CA ILE A 36 -29.65 7.22 -40.73
C ILE A 36 -31.13 7.56 -40.52
N ILE A 37 -31.52 8.05 -39.32
CA ILE A 37 -32.90 8.45 -39.02
C ILE A 37 -33.27 9.80 -39.67
N GLU A 38 -32.32 10.73 -39.81
CA GLU A 38 -32.58 12.08 -40.36
C GLU A 38 -32.55 12.17 -41.90
N SER A 39 -32.27 11.09 -42.63
CA SER A 39 -32.29 11.09 -44.10
C SER A 39 -33.72 10.91 -44.64
N PRO A 40 -34.31 11.89 -45.36
CA PRO A 40 -35.76 11.89 -45.66
C PRO A 40 -36.19 10.97 -46.82
N LYS A 41 -35.35 10.03 -47.29
CA LYS A 41 -35.70 9.14 -48.41
C LYS A 41 -35.01 7.77 -48.37
N ARG A 42 -35.42 6.90 -47.44
CA ARG A 42 -35.37 5.44 -47.67
C ARG A 42 -36.24 4.70 -46.64
N SER A 43 -37.35 4.11 -47.08
CA SER A 43 -38.07 3.15 -46.23
C SER A 43 -37.24 1.87 -46.15
N MET A 44 -36.60 1.65 -45.01
CA MET A 44 -35.91 0.40 -44.75
C MET A 44 -36.96 -0.67 -44.43
N ASN A 45 -36.88 -1.81 -45.11
CA ASN A 45 -37.76 -2.94 -44.91
C ASN A 45 -37.56 -3.53 -43.48
N PRO A 46 -38.65 -3.92 -42.79
CA PRO A 46 -38.62 -4.27 -41.36
C PRO A 46 -37.70 -5.46 -41.05
N ILE A 47 -37.49 -6.34 -42.02
CA ILE A 47 -36.58 -7.48 -41.93
C ILE A 47 -35.11 -7.01 -41.86
N THR A 48 -34.73 -5.99 -42.63
CA THR A 48 -33.36 -5.47 -42.66
C THR A 48 -33.03 -4.69 -41.38
N SER A 49 -34.00 -3.97 -40.83
CA SER A 49 -33.84 -3.30 -39.53
C SER A 49 -33.66 -4.33 -38.41
N TYR A 50 -34.48 -5.38 -38.38
CA TYR A 50 -34.36 -6.45 -37.40
C TYR A 50 -33.03 -7.21 -37.52
N CYS A 51 -32.56 -7.52 -38.73
CA CYS A 51 -31.26 -8.16 -38.95
C CYS A 51 -30.08 -7.30 -38.47
N LEU A 52 -30.15 -5.98 -38.60
CA LEU A 52 -29.13 -5.06 -38.07
C LEU A 52 -29.14 -5.01 -36.54
N PHE A 53 -30.32 -4.95 -35.91
CA PHE A 53 -30.43 -4.96 -34.45
C PHE A 53 -29.95 -6.28 -33.84
N VAL A 54 -30.37 -7.41 -34.41
CA VAL A 54 -29.97 -8.73 -33.95
C VAL A 54 -28.47 -8.93 -34.22
N GLY A 55 -27.96 -8.54 -35.40
CA GLY A 55 -26.53 -8.59 -35.72
C GLY A 55 -25.66 -7.77 -34.77
N CYS A 56 -26.06 -6.54 -34.42
CA CYS A 56 -25.37 -5.71 -33.44
C CYS A 56 -25.45 -6.28 -32.03
N PHE A 57 -26.56 -6.93 -31.66
CA PHE A 57 -26.72 -7.58 -30.35
C PHE A 57 -25.84 -8.83 -30.23
N TRP A 58 -25.77 -9.66 -31.28
CA TRP A 58 -24.85 -10.81 -31.32
C TRP A 58 -23.39 -10.36 -31.46
N LEU A 59 -23.07 -9.23 -32.11
CA LEU A 59 -21.73 -8.63 -32.11
C LEU A 59 -21.38 -7.97 -30.77
N ALA A 60 -22.33 -7.48 -29.98
CA ALA A 60 -22.07 -7.02 -28.62
C ALA A 60 -21.84 -8.19 -27.65
N ILE A 61 -22.56 -9.31 -27.84
CA ILE A 61 -22.44 -10.51 -26.98
C ILE A 61 -21.27 -11.43 -27.40
N PHE A 62 -20.93 -11.52 -28.70
CA PHE A 62 -19.89 -12.41 -29.24
C PHE A 62 -18.75 -11.70 -29.99
N GLY A 63 -18.92 -10.42 -30.35
CA GLY A 63 -17.88 -9.56 -30.92
C GLY A 63 -17.18 -8.68 -29.88
N GLY A 64 -17.60 -8.76 -28.61
CA GLY A 64 -16.64 -8.71 -27.52
C GLY A 64 -15.72 -9.91 -27.73
N THR A 65 -14.63 -9.71 -28.49
CA THR A 65 -13.48 -10.59 -28.45
C THR A 65 -13.31 -11.02 -27.01
N ALA A 66 -13.09 -12.30 -26.77
CA ALA A 66 -12.62 -12.79 -25.49
C ALA A 66 -11.40 -11.97 -25.05
N THR A 67 -11.63 -10.83 -24.41
CA THR A 67 -10.90 -10.44 -23.23
C THR A 67 -11.41 -11.43 -22.21
N HIS A 68 -10.90 -12.66 -22.30
CA HIS A 68 -10.35 -13.23 -21.10
C HIS A 68 -9.51 -12.05 -20.57
N GLU A 69 -9.99 -11.41 -19.50
CA GLU A 69 -9.08 -10.72 -18.62
C GLU A 69 -8.04 -11.80 -18.33
N LEU A 70 -6.99 -11.82 -19.15
CA LEU A 70 -5.69 -12.02 -18.61
C LEU A 70 -5.65 -10.90 -17.57
N GLU A 71 -6.00 -11.24 -16.33
CA GLU A 71 -5.15 -10.81 -15.23
C GLU A 71 -3.75 -11.11 -15.74
N GLU A 72 -3.17 -10.15 -16.44
CA GLU A 72 -1.75 -9.94 -16.45
C GLU A 72 -1.49 -9.91 -14.96
N SER A 73 -1.01 -11.04 -14.42
CA SER A 73 -0.45 -11.06 -13.10
C SER A 73 0.64 -10.03 -13.22
N ASP A 74 0.33 -8.82 -12.77
CA ASP A 74 1.22 -7.70 -12.80
C ASP A 74 2.30 -8.04 -11.78
N ASP A 75 3.20 -8.92 -12.19
CA ASP A 75 4.37 -9.39 -11.48
C ASP A 75 5.42 -8.28 -11.59
N HIS A 76 4.98 -7.07 -11.26
CA HIS A 76 5.86 -5.98 -10.98
C HIS A 76 6.68 -6.42 -9.77
N PRO A 77 8.02 -6.52 -9.91
CA PRO A 77 8.86 -6.79 -8.77
C PRO A 77 8.53 -5.69 -7.75
N HIS A 78 8.22 -6.12 -6.52
CA HIS A 78 7.86 -5.25 -5.40
C HIS A 78 6.39 -4.82 -5.27
N LYS A 79 5.43 -5.49 -5.92
CA LYS A 79 4.01 -5.33 -5.57
C LYS A 79 3.75 -5.81 -4.13
N TRP A 80 3.09 -4.98 -3.34
CA TRP A 80 2.67 -5.28 -1.97
C TRP A 80 1.28 -4.72 -1.72
N GLU A 81 0.56 -5.29 -0.74
CA GLU A 81 -0.87 -5.00 -0.51
C GLU A 81 -1.14 -4.49 0.90
N MET A 82 -0.28 -4.84 1.86
CA MET A 82 -0.48 -4.52 3.27
C MET A 82 0.76 -3.88 3.87
N LEU A 83 0.54 -2.97 4.82
CA LEU A 83 1.58 -2.42 5.69
C LEU A 83 1.41 -2.94 7.11
N TYR A 84 2.52 -3.39 7.68
CA TYR A 84 2.62 -3.79 9.08
C TYR A 84 3.38 -2.72 9.86
N LEU A 85 2.72 -2.10 10.82
CA LEU A 85 3.44 -1.38 11.86
C LEU A 85 3.84 -2.37 12.95
N VAL A 86 5.12 -2.71 12.99
CA VAL A 86 5.70 -3.70 13.89
C VAL A 86 6.22 -3.02 15.14
N HIS A 87 5.67 -3.43 16.28
CA HIS A 87 6.16 -3.02 17.59
C HIS A 87 7.05 -4.11 18.19
N GLN A 88 8.00 -3.70 19.01
CA GLN A 88 8.85 -4.59 19.78
C GLN A 88 8.82 -4.23 21.27
N TRP A 89 8.94 -5.27 22.11
CA TRP A 89 9.11 -5.12 23.55
C TRP A 89 10.60 -5.24 23.89
N PRO A 90 11.28 -4.15 24.27
CA PRO A 90 12.73 -4.13 24.42
C PRO A 90 13.25 -5.18 25.41
N VAL A 91 12.55 -5.44 26.52
CA VAL A 91 12.95 -6.47 27.49
C VAL A 91 12.99 -7.88 26.86
N THR A 92 12.02 -8.22 26.01
CA THR A 92 12.01 -9.54 25.36
C THR A 92 13.11 -9.64 24.31
N VAL A 93 13.28 -8.59 23.49
CA VAL A 93 14.35 -8.55 22.48
C VAL A 93 15.72 -8.67 23.14
N CYS A 94 15.91 -7.98 24.26
CA CYS A 94 17.11 -8.02 25.09
C CYS A 94 17.43 -9.43 25.62
N LYS A 95 16.44 -10.10 26.23
CA LYS A 95 16.61 -11.48 26.73
C LYS A 95 16.94 -12.48 25.64
N MET A 96 16.50 -12.25 24.41
CA MET A 96 16.83 -13.12 23.28
C MET A 96 18.23 -12.85 22.71
N ASN A 97 18.85 -11.72 23.03
CA ASN A 97 20.15 -11.28 22.53
C ASN A 97 21.04 -10.83 23.70
N GLU A 98 21.21 -11.71 24.70
CA GLU A 98 21.84 -11.38 26.00
C GLU A 98 23.22 -10.73 25.88
N HIS A 99 23.97 -11.02 24.81
CA HIS A 99 25.33 -10.50 24.59
C HIS A 99 25.37 -9.05 24.09
N ASP A 100 24.31 -8.58 23.43
CA ASP A 100 24.30 -7.29 22.74
C ASP A 100 23.55 -6.21 23.52
N CYS A 101 22.89 -6.59 24.61
CA CYS A 101 21.93 -5.74 25.27
C CYS A 101 22.55 -4.87 26.38
N LYS A 102 22.02 -3.64 26.55
CA LYS A 102 22.37 -2.76 27.65
C LYS A 102 21.78 -3.27 28.97
N GLU A 103 22.42 -2.92 30.09
CA GLU A 103 22.01 -3.37 31.44
C GLU A 103 20.60 -2.89 31.86
N ASP A 104 19.99 -1.93 31.15
CA ASP A 104 18.63 -1.44 31.43
C ASP A 104 17.79 -1.28 30.14
N PRO A 105 16.95 -2.28 29.79
CA PRO A 105 16.07 -2.21 28.63
C PRO A 105 14.87 -1.28 28.89
N LEU A 106 14.45 -0.56 27.84
CA LEU A 106 13.28 0.32 27.91
C LEU A 106 12.00 -0.47 28.27
N LEU A 107 11.21 0.08 29.21
CA LEU A 107 9.99 -0.54 29.73
C LEU A 107 8.72 -0.04 29.03
N TYR A 108 8.82 0.23 27.73
CA TYR A 108 7.69 0.61 26.89
C TYR A 108 7.86 0.03 25.48
N TRP A 109 6.75 -0.20 24.78
CA TRP A 109 6.74 -0.67 23.40
C TRP A 109 7.43 0.37 22.52
N THR A 110 8.31 -0.06 21.62
CA THR A 110 8.95 0.79 20.62
C THR A 110 8.63 0.29 19.22
N ILE A 111 8.83 1.14 18.22
CA ILE A 111 8.72 0.77 16.82
C ILE A 111 9.92 -0.12 16.46
N HIS A 112 9.64 -1.23 15.80
CA HIS A 112 10.63 -2.01 15.06
C HIS A 112 10.65 -1.53 13.61
N GLY A 113 9.50 -1.51 12.94
CA GLY A 113 9.41 -0.91 11.62
C GLY A 113 8.02 -0.83 10.99
N LEU A 114 7.96 -0.26 9.79
CA LEU A 114 6.75 -0.14 8.97
C LEU A 114 6.96 -0.88 7.65
N TRP A 115 6.45 -2.10 7.53
CA TRP A 115 6.90 -3.02 6.50
C TRP A 115 5.80 -3.34 5.49
N PRO A 116 6.09 -3.22 4.19
CA PRO A 116 5.34 -3.89 3.15
C PRO A 116 5.38 -5.41 3.32
N ASP A 117 4.27 -6.09 3.05
CA ASP A 117 4.10 -7.53 3.32
C ASP A 117 4.91 -8.44 2.41
N LYS A 118 5.06 -8.07 1.13
CA LYS A 118 5.63 -8.91 0.07
C LYS A 118 6.83 -8.29 -0.64
N ALA A 119 7.34 -7.16 -0.12
CA ALA A 119 8.36 -6.37 -0.81
C ALA A 119 9.47 -5.90 0.14
N GLU A 120 10.71 -6.16 -0.25
CA GLU A 120 11.94 -5.69 0.40
C GLU A 120 12.97 -5.24 -0.66
N ASP A 121 13.93 -4.40 -0.26
CA ASP A 121 15.09 -3.96 -1.06
C ASP A 121 14.74 -3.33 -2.43
N CYS A 122 13.61 -2.60 -2.50
CA CYS A 122 13.01 -2.15 -3.77
C CYS A 122 13.81 -1.07 -4.52
N ASN A 123 14.61 -0.28 -3.82
CA ASN A 123 15.46 0.72 -4.47
C ASN A 123 16.84 0.83 -3.82
N ARG A 124 17.79 0.05 -4.35
CA ARG A 124 19.20 0.03 -3.89
C ARG A 124 19.99 1.31 -4.20
N THR A 125 19.43 2.21 -5.01
CA THR A 125 20.06 3.50 -5.33
C THR A 125 19.56 4.64 -4.44
N TRP A 126 18.46 4.41 -3.71
CA TRP A 126 17.88 5.40 -2.82
C TRP A 126 18.39 5.21 -1.39
N HIS A 127 19.64 5.61 -1.20
CA HIS A 127 20.32 5.49 0.09
C HIS A 127 19.68 6.36 1.17
N PHE A 128 19.72 5.85 2.40
CA PHE A 128 19.29 6.56 3.59
C PHE A 128 20.07 7.86 3.78
N ASN A 129 19.36 8.95 4.12
CA ASN A 129 19.93 10.25 4.39
C ASN A 129 19.42 10.84 5.71
N LEU A 130 20.24 10.68 6.77
CA LEU A 130 19.93 11.17 8.12
C LEU A 130 19.51 12.65 8.18
N SER A 131 19.94 13.50 7.23
CA SER A 131 19.51 14.91 7.23
C SER A 131 18.02 15.11 7.00
N GLU A 132 17.35 14.17 6.31
CA GLU A 132 15.89 14.18 6.09
C GLU A 132 15.11 13.98 7.39
N LEU A 133 15.76 13.46 8.45
CA LEU A 133 15.13 13.18 9.74
C LEU A 133 15.41 14.24 10.81
N GLN A 134 16.02 15.38 10.46
CA GLN A 134 16.42 16.39 11.45
C GLN A 134 15.24 16.83 12.33
N ASP A 135 14.09 17.10 11.72
CA ASP A 135 12.88 17.55 12.43
C ASP A 135 12.20 16.43 13.22
N LEU A 136 12.47 15.16 12.88
CA LEU A 136 11.88 13.99 13.55
C LEU A 136 12.77 13.44 14.66
N MET A 137 13.97 14.01 14.87
CA MET A 137 15.02 13.32 15.62
C MET A 137 14.74 13.13 17.11
N GLY A 138 13.96 14.02 17.72
CA GLY A 138 13.47 13.80 19.08
C GLY A 138 12.57 12.58 19.19
N ASP A 139 11.64 12.42 18.24
CA ASP A 139 10.69 11.31 18.20
C ASP A 139 11.35 10.00 17.77
N MET A 140 12.26 10.03 16.78
CA MET A 140 13.01 8.85 16.34
C MET A 140 13.80 8.21 17.47
N LYS A 141 14.54 9.01 18.25
CA LYS A 141 15.30 8.52 19.42
C LYS A 141 14.41 7.96 20.52
N LYS A 142 13.19 8.50 20.67
CA LYS A 142 12.28 8.11 21.74
C LYS A 142 11.46 6.88 21.39
N TYR A 143 10.87 6.85 20.19
CA TYR A 143 9.85 5.86 19.83
C TYR A 143 10.36 4.79 18.87
N TRP A 144 11.44 5.06 18.13
CA TRP A 144 12.04 4.10 17.20
C TRP A 144 13.54 3.84 17.49
N PRO A 145 13.97 3.63 18.74
CA PRO A 145 15.38 3.35 19.02
C PRO A 145 15.79 1.97 18.50
N ASP A 146 17.07 1.83 18.14
CA ASP A 146 17.73 0.52 18.22
C ASP A 146 17.82 0.11 19.70
N VAL A 147 17.16 -1.00 20.03
CA VAL A 147 17.06 -1.53 21.39
C VAL A 147 18.24 -2.43 21.78
N LEU A 148 19.06 -2.83 20.81
CA LEU A 148 20.25 -3.66 21.01
C LEU A 148 21.50 -2.76 21.00
N HIS A 149 21.69 -1.98 19.94
CA HIS A 149 22.93 -1.23 19.74
C HIS A 149 22.80 0.25 20.12
N PRO A 150 23.90 0.91 20.53
CA PRO A 150 23.89 2.32 20.90
C PRO A 150 23.66 3.26 19.70
N ASN A 151 23.99 2.83 18.48
CA ASN A 151 23.88 3.67 17.29
C ASN A 151 22.60 3.36 16.50
N HIS A 152 21.56 4.15 16.76
CA HIS A 152 20.27 4.00 16.10
C HIS A 152 20.28 4.27 14.60
N THR A 153 21.24 5.05 14.09
CA THR A 153 21.30 5.43 12.68
C THR A 153 21.46 4.23 11.76
N PHE A 154 22.22 3.20 12.17
CA PHE A 154 22.34 1.97 11.39
C PHE A 154 21.03 1.21 11.28
N PHE A 155 20.26 1.20 12.37
CA PHE A 155 18.95 0.57 12.38
C PHE A 155 17.96 1.33 11.49
N TRP A 156 17.88 2.65 11.59
CA TRP A 156 17.01 3.44 10.70
C TRP A 156 17.40 3.32 9.23
N LYS A 157 18.70 3.30 8.93
CA LYS A 157 19.20 3.02 7.59
C LYS A 157 18.70 1.67 7.08
N HIS A 158 18.81 0.63 7.90
CA HIS A 158 18.34 -0.72 7.53
C HIS A 158 16.85 -0.72 7.23
N GLU A 159 16.04 -0.14 8.12
CA GLU A 159 14.59 -0.05 7.95
C GLU A 159 14.19 0.73 6.69
N TRP A 160 14.88 1.82 6.38
CA TRP A 160 14.63 2.60 5.17
C TRP A 160 15.00 1.82 3.91
N GLU A 161 16.25 1.37 3.79
CA GLU A 161 16.76 0.76 2.57
C GLU A 161 16.01 -0.55 2.26
N LYS A 162 15.70 -1.33 3.30
CA LYS A 162 15.02 -2.62 3.17
C LYS A 162 13.51 -2.48 2.97
N HIS A 163 12.83 -1.58 3.70
CA HIS A 163 11.36 -1.51 3.72
C HIS A 163 10.80 -0.17 3.23
N GLY A 164 11.39 0.94 3.68
CA GLY A 164 10.93 2.29 3.33
C GLY A 164 10.95 2.58 1.82
N THR A 165 11.98 2.10 1.11
CA THR A 165 12.08 2.25 -0.35
C THR A 165 10.95 1.56 -1.11
N CYS A 166 10.40 0.47 -0.55
CA CYS A 166 9.24 -0.24 -1.09
C CYS A 166 7.93 0.48 -0.76
N ALA A 167 7.80 0.95 0.48
CA ALA A 167 6.64 1.70 0.94
C ALA A 167 6.46 3.03 0.18
N ALA A 168 7.55 3.62 -0.30
CA ALA A 168 7.59 4.86 -1.07
C ALA A 168 6.85 4.80 -2.42
N MET A 169 6.37 3.63 -2.85
CA MET A 169 5.41 3.51 -3.96
C MET A 169 4.06 4.18 -3.64
N LEU A 170 3.70 4.31 -2.36
CA LEU A 170 2.54 5.12 -1.94
C LEU A 170 2.92 6.60 -1.84
N GLU A 171 2.09 7.47 -2.41
CA GLU A 171 2.27 8.94 -2.37
C GLU A 171 2.37 9.52 -0.94
N SER A 172 1.67 8.90 0.01
CA SER A 172 1.70 9.28 1.43
C SER A 172 3.01 8.90 2.13
N LEU A 173 3.86 8.08 1.51
CA LEU A 173 5.12 7.55 2.03
C LEU A 173 6.31 7.80 1.08
N ASN A 174 6.11 8.54 -0.02
CA ASN A 174 7.06 8.67 -1.13
C ASN A 174 8.31 9.53 -0.86
N SER A 175 8.72 9.65 0.40
CA SER A 175 10.01 10.21 0.82
C SER A 175 10.44 9.59 2.15
N GLU A 176 11.72 9.70 2.48
CA GLU A 176 12.26 9.23 3.75
C GLU A 176 11.54 9.89 4.93
N GLU A 177 11.45 11.22 4.92
CA GLU A 177 10.73 11.99 5.95
C GLU A 177 9.26 11.51 6.10
N LYS A 178 8.53 11.35 4.99
CA LYS A 178 7.13 10.91 5.02
C LYS A 178 6.97 9.51 5.60
N TYR A 179 7.84 8.58 5.24
CA TYR A 179 7.82 7.21 5.74
C TYR A 179 8.01 7.17 7.26
N PHE A 180 9.07 7.81 7.76
CA PHE A 180 9.36 7.85 9.19
C PHE A 180 8.31 8.65 9.97
N SER A 181 7.87 9.79 9.45
CA SER A 181 6.82 10.61 10.05
C SER A 181 5.50 9.85 10.15
N LYS A 182 5.11 9.10 9.11
CA LYS A 182 3.89 8.29 9.13
C LYS A 182 3.98 7.19 10.18
N ALA A 183 5.08 6.44 10.25
CA ALA A 183 5.24 5.40 11.26
C ALA A 183 5.15 5.96 12.69
N LEU A 184 5.78 7.11 12.94
CA LEU A 184 5.69 7.82 14.23
C LEU A 184 4.26 8.28 14.54
N GLU A 185 3.53 8.80 13.54
CA GLU A 185 2.12 9.17 13.66
C GLU A 185 1.25 7.96 14.04
N LEU A 186 1.41 6.85 13.32
CA LEU A 186 0.64 5.63 13.55
C LEU A 186 0.94 5.02 14.92
N TYR A 187 2.21 5.00 15.34
CA TYR A 187 2.61 4.56 16.67
C TYR A 187 1.93 5.38 17.78
N LYS A 188 1.94 6.72 17.67
CA LYS A 188 1.29 7.61 18.64
C LYS A 188 -0.24 7.44 18.64
N ARG A 189 -0.83 7.08 17.51
CA ARG A 189 -2.27 6.84 17.38
C ARG A 189 -2.71 5.51 18.01
N ILE A 190 -1.93 4.45 17.81
CA ILE A 190 -2.22 3.13 18.38
C ILE A 190 -1.98 3.13 19.89
N ASP A 191 -0.88 3.77 20.32
CA ASP A 191 -0.49 3.95 21.71
C ASP A 191 -0.62 2.67 22.55
N LEU A 192 0.10 1.60 22.17
CA LEU A 192 0.12 0.34 22.94
C LEU A 192 0.56 0.53 24.40
N ASN A 193 1.27 1.61 24.71
CA ASN A 193 1.73 1.91 26.06
C ASN A 193 0.61 2.37 26.98
N SER A 194 -0.46 2.98 26.44
CA SER A 194 -1.68 3.29 27.20
C SER A 194 -2.41 2.04 27.72
N TRP A 195 -2.15 0.88 27.10
CA TRP A 195 -2.74 -0.40 27.47
C TRP A 195 -1.85 -1.22 28.41
N GLN A 196 -0.81 -0.61 29.01
CA GLN A 196 0.11 -1.35 29.86
C GLN A 196 -0.59 -1.94 31.10
N PRO A 197 -0.25 -3.18 31.47
CA PRO A 197 -1.27 -4.04 32.02
C PRO A 197 -0.82 -4.68 33.33
N SER A 198 -1.56 -4.44 34.41
CA SER A 198 -1.62 -5.43 35.49
C SER A 198 -2.21 -6.77 35.00
N GLU A 199 -2.71 -6.87 33.75
CA GLU A 199 -3.51 -7.98 33.24
C GLU A 199 -2.96 -8.74 31.99
N MET A 200 -2.01 -8.23 31.20
CA MET A 200 -1.50 -8.93 29.98
C MET A 200 -0.33 -9.88 30.29
N LEU A 201 0.24 -9.82 31.50
CA LEU A 201 1.20 -10.82 31.95
C LEU A 201 0.63 -12.24 31.93
N LEU A 202 -0.71 -12.40 31.97
CA LEU A 202 -1.34 -13.72 31.87
C LEU A 202 -1.48 -14.27 30.43
N GLN A 203 -1.48 -13.44 29.39
CA GLN A 203 -1.73 -13.93 28.02
C GLN A 203 -0.45 -14.28 27.25
N MET A 204 0.69 -13.66 27.56
CA MET A 204 1.98 -14.03 26.95
C MET A 204 2.58 -15.34 27.48
N LEU A 205 1.98 -15.97 28.50
CA LEU A 205 2.36 -17.31 28.97
C LEU A 205 1.54 -18.44 28.32
N MET A 206 0.62 -18.14 27.39
CA MET A 206 -0.26 -19.14 26.76
C MET A 206 -0.09 -19.29 25.23
N VAL A 207 1.06 -18.89 24.68
CA VAL A 207 1.44 -19.27 23.30
C VAL A 207 2.79 -19.96 23.32
#